data_AF-A0A740BGS5-F1
#
_entry.id   AF-A0A740BGS5-F1
#
_cell.length_a   1.000
_cell.length_b   1.000
_cell.length_c   1.000
_cell.angle_alpha   90.00
_cell.angle_beta   90.00
_cell.angle_gamma   90.00
#
_symmetry.space_group_name_H-M   'P 1'
#
loop_
_entity.id
_entity.type
_entity.pdbx_description
1 polymer ?
#
loop_
_entity_poly.entity_id
_entity_poly.type
_entity_poly.pdbx_seq_one_letter_code
_entity_poly.pdbx_strand_id
1 'polypeptide(L)' 'IDAEVEHSDLSSATPGAADLFVMAKDIAASASVPESQLVVINNIIDINELETQLRAWFAKQ' A
#
# COMPACT_ATOMS: atom_id res chain seq x y z
N ILE A 1 8.04 -14.43 -6.23
CA ILE A 1 7.23 -14.01 -5.07
C ILE A 1 5.81 -14.24 -5.49
N ASP A 2 5.10 -15.10 -4.78
CA ASP A 2 3.65 -15.22 -4.92
C ASP A 2 3.01 -14.25 -3.92
N ALA A 3 1.99 -13.53 -4.34
CA ALA A 3 1.29 -12.56 -3.50
C ALA A 3 -0.21 -12.70 -3.74
N GLU A 4 -0.99 -12.62 -2.67
CA GLU A 4 -2.43 -12.47 -2.76
C GLU A 4 -2.78 -10.98 -2.73
N VAL A 5 -3.62 -10.55 -3.67
CA VAL A 5 -4.01 -9.14 -3.81
C VAL A 5 -5.51 -9.03 -3.64
N GLU A 6 -5.93 -8.26 -2.64
CA GLU A 6 -7.32 -7.92 -2.39
C GLU A 6 -7.52 -6.41 -2.51
N HIS A 7 -8.67 -5.99 -3.04
CA HIS A 7 -9.07 -4.59 -3.08
C HIS A 7 -10.19 -4.36 -2.08
N SER A 8 -9.98 -3.45 -1.15
CA SER A 8 -10.92 -3.08 -0.11
C SER A 8 -10.96 -1.57 0.09
N ASP A 9 -12.01 -1.08 0.75
CA ASP A 9 -12.13 0.33 1.10
C ASP A 9 -11.29 0.71 2.32
N LEU A 10 -11.13 2.03 2.56
CA LEU A 10 -10.34 2.55 3.68
C LEU A 10 -10.86 2.06 5.05
N SER A 11 -12.18 1.91 5.20
CA SER A 11 -12.79 1.43 6.45
C SER A 11 -12.47 -0.04 6.74
N SER A 12 -12.24 -0.83 5.71
CA SER A 12 -11.92 -2.26 5.81
C SER A 12 -10.41 -2.51 5.95
N ALA A 13 -9.57 -1.52 5.62
CA ALA A 13 -8.13 -1.57 5.79
C ALA A 13 -7.74 -1.48 7.28
N THR A 14 -7.80 -2.62 7.96
CA THR A 14 -7.45 -2.76 9.38
C THR A 14 -6.01 -3.26 9.56
N PRO A 15 -5.30 -2.84 10.63
CA PRO A 15 -3.97 -3.36 10.93
C PRO A 15 -3.99 -4.89 11.03
N GLY A 16 -3.12 -5.56 10.29
CA GLY A 16 -3.02 -7.03 10.26
C GLY A 16 -3.91 -7.73 9.23
N ALA A 17 -4.73 -7.01 8.46
CA ALA A 17 -5.46 -7.59 7.33
C ALA A 17 -4.54 -7.95 6.15
N ALA A 18 -3.40 -7.27 6.02
CA ALA A 18 -2.37 -7.54 5.03
C ALA A 18 -0.99 -7.20 5.60
N ASP A 19 0.06 -7.76 5.01
CA ASP A 19 1.45 -7.40 5.31
C ASP A 19 1.83 -6.03 4.72
N LEU A 20 1.18 -5.66 3.62
CA LEU A 20 1.43 -4.44 2.87
C LEU A 20 0.12 -3.85 2.36
N PHE A 21 -0.04 -2.54 2.57
CA PHE A 21 -1.15 -1.75 2.08
C PHE A 21 -0.66 -0.73 1.05
N VAL A 22 -1.26 -0.73 -0.14
CA VAL A 22 -1.02 0.30 -1.15
C VAL A 22 -2.19 1.27 -1.13
N MET A 23 -1.92 2.55 -0.89
CA MET A 23 -2.96 3.57 -0.79
C MET A 23 -2.61 4.81 -1.60
N ALA A 24 -3.65 5.45 -2.13
CA ALA A 24 -3.51 6.75 -2.77
C ALA A 24 -3.22 7.85 -1.72
N LYS A 25 -2.41 8.83 -2.10
CA LYS A 25 -1.92 9.91 -1.22
C LYS A 25 -3.02 10.73 -0.56
N ASP A 26 -4.15 10.88 -1.21
CA ASP A 26 -5.31 11.62 -0.72
C ASP A 26 -5.98 10.96 0.49
N ILE A 27 -5.99 9.63 0.56
CA ILE A 27 -6.61 8.85 1.65
C ILE A 27 -5.61 8.24 2.62
N ALA A 28 -4.32 8.15 2.26
CA ALA A 28 -3.29 7.52 3.07
C ALA A 28 -3.14 8.15 4.47
N ALA A 29 -3.31 9.46 4.60
CA ALA A 29 -3.25 10.16 5.88
C ALA A 29 -4.42 9.82 6.83
N SER A 30 -5.53 9.32 6.28
CA SER A 30 -6.71 8.89 7.02
C SER A 30 -6.68 7.39 7.35
N ALA A 31 -5.64 6.68 6.92
CA ALA A 31 -5.51 5.26 7.16
C ALA A 31 -5.18 4.97 8.63
N SER A 32 -5.80 3.94 9.18
CA SER A 32 -5.53 3.48 10.55
C SER A 32 -4.40 2.44 10.61
N VAL A 33 -3.73 2.17 9.49
CA VAL A 33 -2.66 1.17 9.37
C VAL A 33 -1.28 1.77 9.66
N PRO A 34 -0.31 0.98 10.18
CA PRO A 34 1.03 1.47 10.46
C PRO A 34 1.78 1.94 9.20
N GLU A 35 2.53 3.03 9.31
CA GLU A 35 3.36 3.54 8.21
C GLU A 35 4.41 2.53 7.71
N SER A 36 4.86 1.62 8.57
CA SER A 36 5.80 0.55 8.20
C SER A 36 5.23 -0.41 7.15
N GLN A 37 3.90 -0.55 7.10
CA GLN A 37 3.19 -1.44 6.19
C GLN A 37 2.45 -0.67 5.09
N LEU A 38 2.72 0.64 4.94
CA LEU A 38 2.00 1.51 4.03
C LEU A 38 2.89 1.99 2.88
N VAL A 39 2.45 1.73 1.65
CA VAL A 39 3.03 2.29 0.43
C VAL A 39 2.05 3.31 -0.15
N VAL A 40 2.50 4.56 -0.17
CA VAL A 40 1.70 5.69 -0.69
C VAL A 40 2.09 5.96 -2.14
N ILE A 41 1.08 6.03 -3.02
CA ILE A 41 1.23 6.37 -4.44
C ILE A 41 0.41 7.61 -4.80
N ASN A 42 0.85 8.37 -5.79
CA ASN A 42 0.12 9.55 -6.26
C ASN A 42 -0.95 9.17 -7.30
N ASN A 43 -0.68 8.16 -8.14
CA ASN A 43 -1.60 7.71 -9.18
C ASN A 43 -1.73 6.18 -9.19
N ILE A 44 -2.93 5.68 -8.87
CA ILE A 44 -3.22 4.23 -8.82
C ILE A 44 -3.13 3.52 -10.18
N ILE A 45 -3.17 4.26 -11.27
CA ILE A 45 -3.07 3.72 -12.64
C ILE A 45 -1.62 3.74 -13.14
N ASP A 46 -0.73 4.49 -12.49
CA ASP A 46 0.69 4.53 -12.88
C ASP A 46 1.42 3.29 -12.36
N ILE A 47 1.47 2.26 -13.20
CA ILE A 47 2.15 1.00 -12.89
C ILE A 47 3.65 1.18 -12.63
N ASN A 48 4.30 2.19 -13.24
CA ASN A 48 5.73 2.42 -13.04
C ASN A 48 5.99 3.03 -11.66
N GLU A 49 5.12 3.94 -11.22
CA GLU A 49 5.15 4.48 -9.85
C GLU A 49 4.95 3.36 -8.83
N LEU A 50 3.92 2.54 -9.03
CA LEU A 50 3.61 1.40 -8.17
C LEU A 50 4.81 0.45 -8.06
N GLU A 51 5.37 0.02 -9.20
CA GLU A 51 6.53 -0.86 -9.23
C GLU A 51 7.73 -0.25 -8.49
N THR A 52 8.02 1.03 -8.72
CA THR A 52 9.16 1.71 -8.08
C THR A 52 8.99 1.76 -6.56
N GLN A 53 7.80 2.11 -6.08
CA GLN A 53 7.51 2.22 -4.65
C GLN A 53 7.52 0.85 -3.97
N LEU A 54 6.93 -0.16 -4.60
CA LEU A 54 6.97 -1.54 -4.10
C LEU A 54 8.41 -2.06 -4.01
N ARG A 55 9.22 -1.87 -5.07
CA ARG A 55 10.63 -2.26 -5.06
C ARG A 55 11.41 -1.56 -3.94
N ALA A 56 11.19 -0.26 -3.76
CA ALA A 56 11.84 0.51 -2.70
C ALA A 56 11.42 0.05 -1.29
N TRP A 57 10.16 -0.39 -1.11
CA TRP A 57 9.67 -0.94 0.13
C TRP A 57 10.32 -2.31 0.43
N PHE A 58 10.27 -3.24 -0.54
CA PHE A 58 10.88 -4.57 -0.38
C PHE A 58 12.40 -4.53 -0.19
N ALA A 59 13.08 -3.51 -0.72
CA ALA A 59 14.53 -3.34 -0.52
C ALA A 59 14.91 -2.84 0.89
N LYS A 60 13.95 -2.29 1.66
CA LYS A 60 14.16 -1.84 3.05
C LYS A 60 13.88 -2.94 4.08
N GLN A 61 13.30 -4.06 3.63
CA GLN A 61 12.97 -5.23 4.44
C GLN A 61 14.19 -6.14 4.60
#